data_AF-A0A968LVR4-F1
#
_entry.id   AF-A0A968LVR4-F1
#
_cell.length_a   1.000
_cell.length_b   1.000
_cell.length_c   1.000
_cell.angle_alpha   90.00
_cell.angle_beta   90.00
_cell.angle_gamma   90.00
#
_symmetry.space_group_name_H-M   'P 1'
#
loop_
_entity.id
_entity.type
_entity.pdbx_description
1 polymer ?
#
loop_
_entity_poly.entity_id
_entity_poly.type
_entity_poly.pdbx_seq_one_letter_code
_entity_poly.pdbx_strand_id
1 'polypeptide(L)'
;MNPLLERFYQLLPGIYKSYDAIQGEPLRALLALLERELQILEADTDQLYDDWFIETCEDWVVPYIGDLLDAQTLYSRSLRQGQERRAFVANTMGYRRRKGTAIVLEQLAIDISGWHGRAVESLNLLARSPGLTTAVAPIPVTVDLRQSQQLEQFGTPFERGAFTAEVRNRNGGKYTLANVGLFLWRLQSYPLTRVTARSIDLPSQRWRGQCYTFSPLGIDGPLFNQPQTKAIATEPTRAIHVPDLLNRSALLNEIQQRRATRGLSDGKGYFGMLPVLQIFVDGQTDALSPEQILIANLAGWEAPDWQLPGAQADAALPNVRYEVAVDPELGRFVILNRPLPQRVEVSYAYGFGGDIGGGPYNRLYNRPRSKAMIPSPKSVLWTVKQQSLQSAIEQWHYTTETWEACRNHTYIPLAKLQVPTLPWIDLEPEVRSHF
;
A
#
# COMPACT_ATOMS: atom_id res chain seq x y z
N MET A 1 24.20 12.92 -24.37
CA MET A 1 23.54 12.38 -25.57
C MET A 1 22.74 11.17 -25.14
N ASN A 2 21.42 11.23 -25.22
CA ASN A 2 20.58 10.10 -24.81
C ASN A 2 20.51 9.14 -26.01
N PRO A 3 21.11 7.94 -25.95
CA PRO A 3 21.18 7.04 -27.11
C PRO A 3 19.80 6.58 -27.61
N LEU A 4 18.75 6.75 -26.80
CA LEU A 4 17.35 6.45 -27.13
C LEU A 4 16.65 7.51 -27.99
N LEU A 5 17.24 8.70 -28.20
CA LEU A 5 16.63 9.77 -29.01
C LEU A 5 17.14 9.78 -30.47
N GLU A 6 18.03 8.86 -30.84
CA GLU A 6 18.69 8.85 -32.16
C GLU A 6 18.82 7.45 -32.77
N ARG A 7 17.97 6.50 -32.40
CA ARG A 7 17.91 5.13 -32.96
C ARG A 7 17.77 5.17 -34.48
N PHE A 8 16.89 6.00 -35.03
CA PHE A 8 16.71 6.11 -36.48
C PHE A 8 17.94 6.68 -37.17
N TYR A 9 18.55 7.72 -36.59
CA TYR A 9 19.78 8.28 -37.13
C TYR A 9 20.91 7.26 -37.07
N GLN A 10 21.02 6.48 -36.00
CA GLN A 10 22.02 5.43 -35.85
C GLN A 10 21.88 4.30 -36.87
N LEU A 11 20.64 3.98 -37.30
CA LEU A 11 20.37 2.97 -38.33
C LEU A 11 20.78 3.41 -39.75
N LEU A 12 21.04 4.70 -39.99
CA LEU A 12 21.50 5.15 -41.30
C LEU A 12 22.92 4.67 -41.63
N PRO A 13 23.19 4.30 -42.90
CA PRO A 13 24.55 4.06 -43.38
C PRO A 13 25.47 5.27 -43.14
N GLY A 14 26.74 5.00 -42.82
CA GLY A 14 27.71 6.04 -42.46
C GLY A 14 27.92 7.13 -43.52
N ILE A 15 27.74 6.79 -44.80
CA ILE A 15 27.86 7.72 -45.94
C ILE A 15 26.86 8.88 -45.81
N TYR A 16 25.61 8.60 -45.43
CA TYR A 16 24.60 9.66 -45.29
C TYR A 16 24.84 10.54 -44.06
N LYS A 17 25.38 9.97 -42.98
CA LYS A 17 25.76 10.72 -41.77
C LYS A 17 26.88 11.72 -42.06
N SER A 18 27.87 11.34 -42.87
CA SER A 18 28.95 12.25 -43.26
C SER A 18 28.47 13.40 -44.16
N TYR A 19 27.53 13.14 -45.08
CA TYR A 19 26.94 14.21 -45.90
C TYR A 19 26.06 15.16 -45.08
N ASP A 20 25.29 14.61 -44.15
CA ASP A 20 24.42 15.39 -43.25
C ASP A 20 25.22 16.30 -42.32
N ALA A 21 26.34 15.81 -41.77
CA ALA A 21 27.25 16.62 -40.95
C ALA A 21 27.85 17.82 -41.70
N ILE A 22 28.08 17.68 -43.01
CA ILE A 22 28.60 18.77 -43.86
C ILE A 22 27.50 19.83 -44.12
N GLN A 23 26.23 19.44 -44.12
CA GLN A 23 25.08 20.32 -44.39
C GLN A 23 24.39 20.88 -43.14
N GLY A 24 24.99 20.71 -41.95
CA GLY A 24 24.43 21.26 -40.70
C GLY A 24 23.38 20.37 -40.02
N GLU A 25 23.40 19.05 -40.29
CA GLU A 25 22.54 18.03 -39.65
C GLU A 25 21.01 18.15 -39.84
N PRO A 26 20.47 18.63 -40.99
CA PRO A 26 19.02 18.71 -41.20
C PRO A 26 18.32 17.34 -41.19
N LEU A 27 18.98 16.28 -41.67
CA LEU A 27 18.42 14.93 -41.67
C LEU A 27 18.33 14.36 -40.25
N ARG A 28 19.35 14.62 -39.41
CA ARG A 28 19.31 14.28 -37.98
C ARG A 28 18.14 14.96 -37.28
N ALA A 29 17.91 16.24 -37.54
CA ALA A 29 16.81 16.99 -36.94
C ALA A 29 15.43 16.42 -37.35
N LEU A 30 15.26 16.08 -38.63
CA LEU A 30 14.04 15.45 -39.13
C LEU A 30 13.82 14.06 -38.52
N LEU A 31 14.86 13.23 -38.47
CA LEU A 31 14.77 11.89 -37.88
C LEU A 31 14.52 11.94 -36.38
N ALA A 32 15.06 12.92 -35.66
CA ALA A 32 14.77 13.13 -34.25
C ALA A 32 13.28 13.49 -34.02
N LEU A 33 12.66 14.25 -34.92
CA LEU A 33 11.22 14.54 -34.85
C LEU A 33 10.38 13.29 -35.14
N LEU A 34 10.75 12.49 -36.14
CA LEU A 34 10.09 11.21 -36.41
C LEU A 34 10.25 10.21 -35.27
N GLU A 35 11.41 10.19 -34.62
CA GLU A 35 11.68 9.31 -33.49
C GLU A 35 10.84 9.68 -32.26
N ARG A 36 10.60 10.98 -32.03
CA ARG A 36 9.68 11.44 -30.99
C ARG A 36 8.25 10.92 -31.22
N GLU A 37 7.75 11.01 -32.45
CA GLU A 37 6.40 10.50 -32.76
C GLU A 37 6.34 8.97 -32.66
N LEU A 38 7.40 8.27 -33.07
CA LEU A 38 7.52 6.82 -32.86
C LEU A 38 7.46 6.47 -31.36
N GLN A 39 8.20 7.17 -30.51
CA GLN A 39 8.21 6.92 -29.07
C GLN A 39 6.82 7.09 -28.44
N ILE A 40 6.04 8.06 -28.92
CA ILE A 40 4.65 8.24 -28.47
C ILE A 40 3.81 7.02 -28.88
N LEU A 41 3.95 6.54 -30.11
CA LEU A 41 3.24 5.35 -30.59
C LEU A 41 3.68 4.06 -29.89
N GLU A 42 4.98 3.87 -29.66
CA GLU A 42 5.50 2.74 -28.89
C GLU A 42 4.95 2.76 -27.46
N ALA A 43 4.99 3.92 -26.79
CA ALA A 43 4.44 4.06 -25.45
C ALA A 43 2.91 3.82 -25.39
N ASP A 44 2.16 4.30 -26.38
CA ASP A 44 0.72 4.04 -26.49
C ASP A 44 0.44 2.55 -26.76
N THR A 45 1.25 1.90 -27.58
CA THR A 45 1.14 0.46 -27.84
C THR A 45 1.45 -0.37 -26.60
N ASP A 46 2.51 -0.02 -25.87
CA ASP A 46 2.84 -0.65 -24.59
C ASP A 46 1.71 -0.46 -23.58
N GLN A 47 1.14 0.75 -23.50
CA GLN A 47 -0.02 1.02 -22.65
C GLN A 47 -1.25 0.20 -23.06
N LEU A 48 -1.52 0.01 -24.35
CA LEU A 48 -2.61 -0.84 -24.84
C LEU A 48 -2.41 -2.32 -24.46
N TYR A 49 -1.16 -2.80 -24.38
CA TYR A 49 -0.86 -4.13 -23.85
C TYR A 49 -1.07 -4.20 -22.33
N ASP A 50 -0.64 -3.17 -21.60
CA ASP A 50 -0.87 -3.05 -20.16
C ASP A 50 -2.37 -2.97 -19.83
N ASP A 51 -3.18 -2.41 -20.73
CA ASP A 51 -4.62 -2.28 -20.61
C ASP A 51 -5.37 -3.63 -20.63
N TRP A 52 -4.73 -4.70 -21.07
CA TRP A 52 -5.31 -6.05 -21.00
C TRP A 52 -5.33 -6.63 -19.59
N PHE A 53 -4.49 -6.12 -18.69
CA PHE A 53 -4.37 -6.64 -17.32
C PHE A 53 -4.92 -5.64 -16.31
N ILE A 54 -5.81 -6.10 -15.43
CA ILE A 54 -6.49 -5.25 -14.45
C ILE A 54 -5.52 -4.49 -13.51
N GLU A 55 -4.34 -5.05 -13.25
CA GLU A 55 -3.32 -4.46 -12.36
C GLU A 55 -2.57 -3.30 -13.00
N THR A 56 -2.40 -3.31 -14.32
CA THR A 56 -1.59 -2.34 -15.09
C THR A 56 -2.42 -1.40 -15.96
N CYS A 57 -3.67 -1.77 -16.24
CA CYS A 57 -4.55 -1.01 -17.12
C CYS A 57 -4.86 0.41 -16.59
N GLU A 58 -5.16 1.32 -17.51
CA GLU A 58 -5.65 2.65 -17.15
C GLU A 58 -7.03 2.60 -16.48
N ASP A 59 -7.35 3.62 -15.66
CA ASP A 59 -8.60 3.69 -14.88
C ASP A 59 -9.86 3.63 -15.77
N TRP A 60 -9.78 4.09 -17.02
CA TRP A 60 -10.90 4.12 -17.95
C TRP A 60 -11.21 2.73 -18.54
N VAL A 61 -10.25 1.80 -18.56
CA VAL A 61 -10.39 0.43 -19.10
C VAL A 61 -11.07 -0.51 -18.10
N VAL A 62 -10.85 -0.28 -16.81
CA VAL A 62 -11.42 -1.05 -15.69
C VAL A 62 -12.92 -1.39 -15.86
N PRO A 63 -13.84 -0.46 -16.19
CA PRO A 63 -15.25 -0.79 -16.39
C PRO A 63 -15.48 -1.79 -17.54
N TYR A 64 -14.71 -1.72 -18.62
CA TYR A 64 -14.84 -2.65 -19.75
C TYR A 64 -14.40 -4.07 -19.40
N ILE A 65 -13.33 -4.20 -18.60
CA ILE A 65 -12.93 -5.50 -18.02
C ILE A 65 -14.01 -6.01 -17.06
N GLY A 66 -14.61 -5.11 -16.28
CA GLY A 66 -15.73 -5.40 -15.41
C GLY A 66 -16.93 -5.97 -16.17
N ASP A 67 -17.32 -5.35 -17.28
CA ASP A 67 -18.42 -5.79 -18.14
C ASP A 67 -18.17 -7.18 -18.74
N LEU A 68 -16.93 -7.47 -19.18
CA LEU A 68 -16.55 -8.80 -19.66
C LEU A 68 -16.75 -9.89 -18.58
N LEU A 69 -16.49 -9.53 -17.33
CA LEU A 69 -16.68 -10.43 -16.18
C LEU A 69 -18.11 -10.41 -15.65
N ASP A 70 -19.05 -9.62 -16.20
CA ASP A 70 -20.36 -9.35 -15.58
C ASP A 70 -20.21 -8.89 -14.10
N ALA A 71 -19.17 -8.09 -13.86
CA ALA A 71 -18.89 -7.43 -12.59
C ALA A 71 -19.44 -6.01 -12.67
N GLN A 72 -20.74 -5.87 -12.39
CA GLN A 72 -21.37 -4.55 -12.39
C GLN A 72 -20.63 -3.62 -11.42
N THR A 73 -20.07 -2.55 -11.96
CA THR A 73 -19.43 -1.51 -11.15
C THR A 73 -20.49 -0.91 -10.25
N LEU A 74 -20.43 -1.20 -8.95
CA LEU A 74 -21.27 -0.52 -7.98
C LEU A 74 -20.92 0.96 -8.07
N TYR A 75 -21.86 1.77 -8.58
CA TYR A 75 -21.75 3.22 -8.65
C TYR A 75 -21.76 3.79 -7.23
N SER A 76 -20.65 3.66 -6.53
CA SER A 76 -20.44 4.38 -5.29
C SER A 76 -19.83 5.73 -5.62
N ARG A 77 -20.62 6.77 -5.40
CA ARG A 77 -20.19 8.17 -5.39
C ARG A 77 -19.20 8.45 -4.25
N SER A 78 -18.97 7.49 -3.34
CA SER A 78 -17.96 7.58 -2.27
C SER A 78 -16.65 6.94 -2.74
N LEU A 79 -15.90 7.67 -3.55
CA LEU A 79 -14.54 7.30 -3.93
C LEU A 79 -13.59 7.48 -2.73
N ARG A 80 -13.31 6.40 -2.01
CA ARG A 80 -11.96 6.22 -1.48
C ARG A 80 -11.12 5.57 -2.60
N GLN A 81 -10.69 6.40 -3.55
CA GLN A 81 -9.63 6.08 -4.53
C GLN A 81 -9.99 5.01 -5.59
N GLY A 82 -9.41 5.12 -6.80
CA GLY A 82 -9.68 4.23 -7.93
C GLY A 82 -9.21 2.78 -7.75
N GLN A 83 -8.43 2.47 -6.71
CA GLN A 83 -7.89 1.13 -6.44
C GLN A 83 -8.97 0.13 -5.98
N GLU A 84 -9.98 0.58 -5.22
CA GLU A 84 -11.06 -0.29 -4.73
C GLU A 84 -11.86 -0.90 -5.90
N ARG A 85 -12.04 -0.13 -6.99
CA ARG A 85 -12.69 -0.62 -8.21
C ARG A 85 -11.89 -1.73 -8.89
N ARG A 86 -10.55 -1.56 -8.97
CA ARG A 86 -9.66 -2.57 -9.57
C ARG A 86 -9.66 -3.86 -8.76
N ALA A 87 -9.53 -3.79 -7.44
CA ALA A 87 -9.51 -4.96 -6.56
C ALA A 87 -10.80 -5.79 -6.69
N PHE A 88 -11.96 -5.13 -6.73
CA PHE A 88 -13.25 -5.80 -6.93
C PHE A 88 -13.32 -6.55 -8.28
N VAL A 89 -12.97 -5.88 -9.38
CA VAL A 89 -12.99 -6.49 -10.73
C VAL A 89 -11.98 -7.64 -10.80
N ALA A 90 -10.75 -7.43 -10.34
CA ALA A 90 -9.67 -8.42 -10.33
C ALA A 90 -10.07 -9.71 -9.59
N ASN A 91 -10.72 -9.57 -8.43
CA ASN A 91 -11.08 -10.69 -7.58
C ASN A 91 -12.44 -11.32 -7.91
N THR A 92 -13.17 -10.81 -8.90
CA THR A 92 -14.53 -11.28 -9.24
C THR A 92 -14.59 -12.79 -9.49
N MET A 93 -13.66 -13.33 -10.27
CA MET A 93 -13.57 -14.77 -10.52
C MET A 93 -13.31 -15.57 -9.22
N GLY A 94 -12.50 -15.02 -8.32
CA GLY A 94 -12.23 -15.59 -7.00
C GLY A 94 -13.48 -15.68 -6.14
N TYR A 95 -14.31 -14.63 -6.12
CA TYR A 95 -15.58 -14.62 -5.38
C TYR A 95 -16.54 -15.70 -5.89
N ARG A 96 -16.68 -15.81 -7.21
CA ARG A 96 -17.60 -16.76 -7.84
C ARG A 96 -17.20 -18.20 -7.54
N ARG A 97 -15.91 -18.52 -7.60
CA ARG A 97 -15.38 -19.86 -7.28
C ARG A 97 -15.57 -20.24 -5.82
N ARG A 98 -15.67 -19.26 -4.91
CA ARG A 98 -15.77 -19.47 -3.46
C ARG A 98 -17.12 -19.02 -2.89
N LYS A 99 -18.13 -18.86 -3.75
CA LYS A 99 -19.48 -18.42 -3.35
C LYS A 99 -20.02 -19.36 -2.27
N GLY A 100 -20.61 -18.77 -1.23
CA GLY A 100 -21.14 -19.52 -0.09
C GLY A 100 -20.15 -19.78 1.05
N THR A 101 -18.91 -19.25 0.97
CA THR A 101 -17.97 -19.27 2.09
C THR A 101 -17.94 -17.93 2.83
N ALA A 102 -17.80 -17.98 4.16
CA ALA A 102 -17.68 -16.77 4.99
C ALA A 102 -16.47 -15.90 4.60
N ILE A 103 -15.36 -16.53 4.17
CA ILE A 103 -14.12 -15.83 3.78
C ILE A 103 -14.35 -14.89 2.59
N VAL A 104 -15.23 -15.22 1.65
CA VAL A 104 -15.55 -14.32 0.53
C VAL A 104 -16.21 -13.03 1.02
N LEU A 105 -17.03 -13.08 2.07
CA LEU A 105 -17.62 -11.87 2.65
C LEU A 105 -16.55 -10.96 3.27
N GLU A 106 -15.51 -11.54 3.87
CA GLU A 106 -14.35 -10.79 4.39
C GLU A 106 -13.60 -10.07 3.27
N GLN A 107 -13.33 -10.77 2.17
CA GLN A 107 -12.63 -10.20 1.01
C GLN A 107 -13.48 -9.15 0.28
N LEU A 108 -14.77 -9.40 0.10
CA LEU A 108 -15.69 -8.43 -0.50
C LEU A 108 -15.78 -7.14 0.32
N ALA A 109 -15.74 -7.24 1.65
CA ALA A 109 -15.76 -6.06 2.51
C ALA A 109 -14.57 -5.13 2.21
N ILE A 110 -13.36 -5.67 2.16
CA ILE A 110 -12.16 -4.86 1.91
C ILE A 110 -12.09 -4.36 0.47
N ASP A 111 -12.45 -5.19 -0.51
CA ASP A 111 -12.33 -4.82 -1.92
C ASP A 111 -13.41 -3.81 -2.36
N ILE A 112 -14.58 -3.78 -1.72
CA ILE A 112 -15.65 -2.82 -2.03
C ILE A 112 -15.56 -1.53 -1.21
N SER A 113 -15.17 -1.62 0.06
CA SER A 113 -15.23 -0.49 1.00
C SER A 113 -13.88 0.02 1.49
N GLY A 114 -12.80 -0.69 1.20
CA GLY A 114 -11.48 -0.45 1.79
C GLY A 114 -11.39 -0.80 3.29
N TRP A 115 -12.48 -1.26 3.92
CA TRP A 115 -12.51 -1.65 5.33
C TRP A 115 -12.23 -3.13 5.51
N HIS A 116 -11.40 -3.44 6.49
CA HIS A 116 -11.17 -4.83 6.86
C HIS A 116 -12.46 -5.42 7.41
N GLY A 117 -12.73 -6.68 7.05
CA GLY A 117 -13.95 -7.38 7.42
C GLY A 117 -13.69 -8.75 8.01
N ARG A 118 -14.54 -9.17 8.94
CA ARG A 118 -14.57 -10.53 9.48
C ARG A 118 -15.99 -11.07 9.47
N ALA A 119 -16.16 -12.24 8.87
CA ALA A 119 -17.43 -12.93 8.83
C ALA A 119 -17.42 -14.04 9.87
N VAL A 120 -18.39 -14.00 10.78
CA VAL A 120 -18.53 -14.97 11.87
C VAL A 120 -19.84 -15.70 11.69
N GLU A 121 -19.74 -17.01 11.47
CA GLU A 121 -20.90 -17.89 11.39
C GLU A 121 -21.39 -18.19 12.82
N SER A 122 -22.61 -17.77 13.13
CA SER A 122 -23.17 -17.95 14.46
C SER A 122 -23.34 -19.43 14.83
N LEU A 123 -23.53 -20.30 13.84
CA LEU A 123 -23.57 -21.76 14.01
C LEU A 123 -22.35 -22.32 14.73
N ASN A 124 -21.18 -21.72 14.50
CA ASN A 124 -19.92 -22.14 15.13
C ASN A 124 -19.86 -21.71 16.59
N LEU A 125 -20.66 -20.73 17.02
CA LEU A 125 -20.72 -20.21 18.38
C LEU A 125 -21.89 -20.79 19.19
N LEU A 126 -22.71 -21.68 18.62
CA LEU A 126 -23.87 -22.24 19.32
C LEU A 126 -23.52 -23.47 20.16
N ALA A 127 -23.97 -23.47 21.41
CA ALA A 127 -23.98 -24.65 22.28
C ALA A 127 -24.95 -25.70 21.71
N ARG A 128 -24.44 -26.89 21.39
CA ARG A 128 -25.21 -27.96 20.75
C ARG A 128 -24.82 -29.34 21.29
N SER A 129 -25.80 -30.25 21.36
CA SER A 129 -25.52 -31.66 21.61
C SER A 129 -24.92 -32.32 20.35
N PRO A 130 -23.90 -33.18 20.50
CA PRO A 130 -23.44 -34.03 19.40
C PRO A 130 -24.60 -34.94 18.95
N GLY A 131 -24.96 -34.94 17.66
CA GLY A 131 -26.02 -35.82 17.13
C GLY A 131 -26.98 -35.15 16.13
N LEU A 132 -26.98 -33.83 16.02
CA LEU A 132 -27.66 -33.11 14.93
C LEU A 132 -26.80 -33.12 13.66
N THR A 133 -27.46 -33.15 12.49
CA THR A 133 -26.97 -33.32 11.10
C THR A 133 -25.99 -32.25 10.59
N THR A 134 -25.10 -31.73 11.43
CA THR A 134 -24.08 -30.75 11.04
C THR A 134 -22.70 -31.39 11.08
N ALA A 135 -21.90 -31.17 10.04
CA ALA A 135 -20.52 -31.69 9.95
C ALA A 135 -19.53 -31.03 10.93
N VAL A 136 -19.96 -30.02 11.69
CA VAL A 136 -19.11 -29.23 12.59
C VAL A 136 -19.22 -29.75 14.02
N ALA A 137 -18.07 -30.06 14.63
CA ALA A 137 -17.99 -30.49 16.02
C ALA A 137 -18.49 -29.39 16.98
N PRO A 138 -19.29 -29.72 18.01
CA PRO A 138 -19.77 -28.74 18.97
C PRO A 138 -18.61 -28.17 19.81
N ILE A 139 -18.65 -26.87 20.11
CA ILE A 139 -17.73 -26.21 21.03
C ILE A 139 -18.09 -26.60 22.48
N PRO A 140 -17.10 -26.77 23.39
CA PRO A 140 -17.37 -26.96 24.81
C PRO A 140 -18.28 -25.85 25.36
N VAL A 141 -19.32 -26.26 26.09
CA VAL A 141 -20.28 -25.32 26.71
C VAL A 141 -19.66 -24.57 27.90
N THR A 142 -18.57 -25.11 28.45
CA THR A 142 -17.83 -24.53 29.57
C THR A 142 -16.65 -23.70 29.09
N VAL A 143 -16.42 -22.57 29.76
CA VAL A 143 -15.30 -21.67 29.49
C VAL A 143 -14.19 -21.92 30.51
N ASP A 144 -12.95 -22.09 30.07
CA ASP A 144 -11.79 -22.22 30.97
C ASP A 144 -11.32 -20.82 31.41
N LEU A 145 -11.56 -20.48 32.69
CA LEU A 145 -11.17 -19.19 33.25
C LEU A 145 -9.65 -18.97 33.29
N ARG A 146 -8.85 -20.03 33.15
CA ARG A 146 -7.38 -19.92 33.09
C ARG A 146 -6.89 -19.39 31.76
N GLN A 147 -7.72 -19.45 30.72
CA GLN A 147 -7.40 -18.94 29.38
C GLN A 147 -7.85 -17.49 29.24
N SER A 148 -7.18 -16.57 29.95
CA SER A 148 -7.51 -15.14 29.98
C SER A 148 -7.64 -14.51 28.58
N GLN A 149 -6.82 -14.94 27.61
CA GLN A 149 -6.91 -14.46 26.23
C GLN A 149 -8.25 -14.77 25.56
N GLN A 150 -8.84 -15.94 25.83
CA GLN A 150 -10.17 -16.27 25.29
C GLN A 150 -11.26 -15.45 25.97
N LEU A 151 -11.09 -15.14 27.25
CA LEU A 151 -12.02 -14.30 28.00
C LEU A 151 -12.07 -12.87 27.47
N GLU A 152 -10.90 -12.30 27.15
CA GLU A 152 -10.80 -10.94 26.57
C GLU A 152 -11.43 -10.85 25.17
N GLN A 153 -11.57 -11.97 24.46
CA GLN A 153 -12.20 -12.00 23.14
C GLN A 153 -13.73 -12.02 23.19
N PHE A 154 -14.38 -12.21 24.34
CA PHE A 154 -15.84 -12.21 24.42
C PHE A 154 -16.45 -10.88 23.96
N GLY A 155 -17.51 -10.95 23.16
CA GLY A 155 -18.14 -9.77 22.57
C GLY A 155 -17.40 -9.21 21.35
N THR A 156 -16.21 -9.71 21.04
CA THR A 156 -15.45 -9.33 19.84
C THR A 156 -15.76 -10.27 18.67
N PRO A 157 -15.38 -9.91 17.43
CA PRO A 157 -15.49 -10.81 16.27
C PRO A 157 -14.65 -12.09 16.39
N PHE A 158 -13.72 -12.16 17.34
CA PHE A 158 -12.82 -13.29 17.56
C PHE A 158 -13.26 -14.18 18.73
N GLU A 159 -14.44 -13.92 19.31
CA GLU A 159 -14.94 -14.66 20.46
C GLU A 159 -15.03 -16.17 20.21
N ARG A 160 -14.73 -16.95 21.25
CA ARG A 160 -14.82 -18.41 21.27
C ARG A 160 -15.65 -18.82 22.46
N GLY A 161 -16.96 -18.67 22.32
CA GLY A 161 -17.96 -19.03 23.31
C GLY A 161 -18.99 -19.99 22.75
N ALA A 162 -19.63 -20.74 23.64
CA ALA A 162 -20.82 -21.51 23.33
C ALA A 162 -22.05 -20.77 23.87
N PHE A 163 -22.84 -20.20 22.99
CA PHE A 163 -24.05 -19.43 23.29
C PHE A 163 -25.30 -20.25 23.02
N THR A 164 -26.36 -19.97 23.78
CA THR A 164 -27.69 -20.52 23.49
C THR A 164 -28.29 -19.81 22.28
N ALA A 165 -29.15 -20.51 21.54
CA ALA A 165 -29.83 -19.93 20.38
C ALA A 165 -30.75 -18.79 20.81
N GLU A 166 -30.56 -17.62 20.23
CA GLU A 166 -31.38 -16.44 20.51
C GLU A 166 -32.60 -16.40 19.58
N VAL A 167 -33.77 -16.74 20.10
CA VAL A 167 -35.04 -16.69 19.36
C VAL A 167 -35.69 -15.32 19.58
N ARG A 168 -35.17 -14.29 18.91
CA ARG A 168 -35.78 -12.94 18.90
C ARG A 168 -36.21 -12.59 17.47
N ASN A 169 -37.38 -11.96 17.31
CA ASN A 169 -37.93 -11.65 15.99
C ASN A 169 -37.09 -10.61 15.23
N ARG A 170 -36.83 -10.90 13.95
CA ARG A 170 -36.30 -10.10 12.81
C ARG A 170 -35.09 -9.16 12.98
N ASN A 171 -34.80 -8.59 14.16
CA ASN A 171 -33.77 -7.54 14.33
C ASN A 171 -32.89 -7.69 15.59
N GLY A 172 -32.97 -8.80 16.34
CA GLY A 172 -32.37 -8.82 17.69
C GLY A 172 -31.67 -10.09 18.16
N GLY A 173 -31.72 -11.20 17.40
CA GLY A 173 -31.00 -12.43 17.76
C GLY A 173 -29.64 -12.46 17.07
N LYS A 174 -28.55 -12.33 17.83
CA LYS A 174 -27.17 -12.43 17.30
C LYS A 174 -26.86 -13.88 16.93
N TYR A 175 -27.11 -14.81 17.85
CA TYR A 175 -26.71 -16.21 17.72
C TYR A 175 -27.87 -17.11 17.23
N THR A 176 -27.93 -17.39 15.93
CA THR A 176 -28.88 -18.36 15.35
C THR A 176 -28.21 -19.24 14.27
N LEU A 177 -28.87 -20.33 13.85
CA LEU A 177 -28.28 -21.28 12.90
C LEU A 177 -27.98 -20.68 11.52
N ALA A 178 -28.79 -19.73 11.06
CA ALA A 178 -28.69 -19.15 9.72
C ALA A 178 -27.96 -17.80 9.69
N ASN A 179 -27.58 -17.26 10.85
CA ASN A 179 -26.99 -15.93 10.91
C ASN A 179 -25.48 -15.95 10.69
N VAL A 180 -25.02 -15.09 9.80
CA VAL A 180 -23.61 -14.72 9.63
C VAL A 180 -23.47 -13.25 10.01
N GLY A 181 -22.65 -12.97 11.03
CA GLY A 181 -22.31 -11.61 11.43
C GLY A 181 -21.12 -11.10 10.63
N LEU A 182 -21.27 -9.96 9.96
CA LEU A 182 -20.17 -9.27 9.29
C LEU A 182 -19.72 -8.08 10.14
N PHE A 183 -18.49 -8.14 10.62
CA PHE A 183 -17.87 -7.09 11.43
C PHE A 183 -16.89 -6.30 10.56
N LEU A 184 -17.01 -4.96 10.57
CA LEU A 184 -16.22 -4.05 9.74
C LEU A 184 -15.39 -3.11 10.62
N TRP A 185 -14.10 -3.01 10.33
CA TRP A 185 -13.21 -2.05 10.99
C TRP A 185 -13.15 -0.76 10.19
N ARG A 186 -13.85 0.26 10.71
CA ARG A 186 -13.88 1.61 10.10
C ARG A 186 -12.63 2.44 10.45
N LEU A 187 -11.97 2.11 11.55
CA LEU A 187 -10.70 2.73 11.94
C LEU A 187 -9.55 2.08 11.15
N GLN A 188 -8.63 2.91 10.70
CA GLN A 188 -7.42 2.51 10.00
C GLN A 188 -6.21 2.68 10.92
N SER A 189 -5.17 1.90 10.66
CA SER A 189 -3.92 1.91 11.43
C SER A 189 -2.89 2.79 10.73
N TYR A 190 -2.36 3.79 11.45
CA TYR A 190 -1.38 4.74 10.95
C TYR A 190 -0.03 4.53 11.64
N PRO A 191 0.97 3.94 10.94
CA PRO A 191 2.28 3.65 11.51
C PRO A 191 3.13 4.91 11.66
N LEU A 192 3.66 5.12 12.86
CA LEU A 192 4.66 6.13 13.18
C LEU A 192 6.00 5.44 13.44
N THR A 193 7.07 5.97 12.86
CA THR A 193 8.42 5.41 12.97
C THR A 193 9.34 6.37 13.72
N ARG A 194 10.06 5.84 14.72
CA ARG A 194 11.05 6.56 15.53
C ARG A 194 10.59 7.95 16.00
N VAL A 195 9.39 8.01 16.58
CA VAL A 195 8.86 9.23 17.21
C VAL A 195 9.42 9.35 18.63
N THR A 196 9.79 10.56 19.04
CA THR A 196 10.25 10.82 20.41
C THR A 196 9.12 10.55 21.41
N ALA A 197 9.35 9.63 22.35
CA ALA A 197 8.42 9.35 23.43
C ALA A 197 8.43 10.49 24.46
N ARG A 198 7.27 10.77 25.06
CA ARG A 198 7.13 11.81 26.08
C ARG A 198 7.36 11.23 27.47
N SER A 199 8.31 11.78 28.23
CA SER A 199 8.48 11.43 29.64
C SER A 199 7.41 12.08 30.51
N ILE A 200 6.91 11.33 31.49
CA ILE A 200 5.98 11.79 32.52
C ILE A 200 6.68 11.74 33.86
N ASP A 201 6.75 12.88 34.52
CA ASP A 201 7.29 12.98 35.87
C ASP A 201 6.19 12.61 36.88
N LEU A 202 6.20 11.36 37.32
CA LEU A 202 5.31 10.89 38.36
C LEU A 202 5.83 11.28 39.76
N PRO A 203 4.93 11.49 40.74
CA PRO A 203 5.31 11.79 42.12
C PRO A 203 5.94 10.60 42.86
N SER A 204 5.82 9.38 42.32
CA SER A 204 6.43 8.18 42.90
C SER A 204 7.96 8.23 42.76
N GLN A 205 8.68 8.14 43.88
CA GLN A 205 10.16 8.18 43.87
C GLN A 205 10.79 6.98 43.15
N ARG A 206 10.07 5.86 43.08
CA ARG A 206 10.57 4.59 42.52
C ARG A 206 10.79 4.62 41.01
N TRP A 207 9.99 5.38 40.27
CA TRP A 207 9.97 5.39 38.80
C TRP A 207 10.24 6.78 38.20
N ARG A 208 10.82 7.67 39.00
CA ARG A 208 11.02 9.08 38.63
C ARG A 208 11.87 9.19 37.36
N GLY A 209 11.33 9.87 36.34
CA GLY A 209 11.99 10.06 35.04
C GLY A 209 12.06 8.81 34.16
N GLN A 210 11.43 7.70 34.55
CA GLN A 210 11.43 6.43 33.81
C GLN A 210 10.07 6.09 33.18
N CYS A 211 9.04 6.90 33.40
CA CYS A 211 7.69 6.72 32.88
C CYS A 211 7.52 7.50 31.56
N TYR A 212 6.99 6.84 30.54
CA TYR A 212 6.83 7.41 29.21
C TYR A 212 5.49 7.04 28.60
N THR A 213 5.02 7.87 27.67
CA THR A 213 3.91 7.55 26.76
C THR A 213 4.39 7.41 25.33
N PHE A 214 3.70 6.55 24.57
CA PHE A 214 3.92 6.42 23.14
C PHE A 214 3.53 7.69 22.39
N SER A 215 2.45 8.34 22.81
CA SER A 215 2.05 9.64 22.25
C SER A 215 3.10 10.70 22.58
N PRO A 216 3.65 11.43 21.59
CA PRO A 216 4.58 12.53 21.83
C PRO A 216 3.91 13.69 22.59
N LEU A 217 2.57 13.73 22.61
CA LEU A 217 1.79 14.73 23.32
C LEU A 217 1.58 14.39 24.81
N GLY A 218 2.02 13.22 25.29
CA GLY A 218 1.78 12.82 26.68
C GLY A 218 0.36 12.30 26.95
N ILE A 219 -0.38 11.95 25.90
CA ILE A 219 -1.78 11.52 26.01
C ILE A 219 -1.85 9.98 26.04
N ASP A 220 -2.66 9.44 26.94
CA ASP A 220 -2.96 8.01 26.95
C ASP A 220 -3.81 7.63 25.74
N GLY A 221 -3.43 6.57 25.07
CA GLY A 221 -4.15 6.09 23.90
C GLY A 221 -3.73 4.67 23.53
N PRO A 222 -4.69 3.82 23.12
CA PRO A 222 -4.38 2.46 22.77
C PRO A 222 -3.54 2.40 21.50
N LEU A 223 -2.64 1.43 21.45
CA LEU A 223 -1.86 1.10 20.27
C LEU A 223 -2.70 0.22 19.34
N PHE A 224 -2.51 0.41 18.03
CA PHE A 224 -3.23 -0.33 17.00
C PHE A 224 -2.32 -1.36 16.33
N ASN A 225 -2.92 -2.47 15.93
CA ASN A 225 -2.27 -3.45 15.09
C ASN A 225 -2.08 -2.90 13.68
N GLN A 226 -0.95 -3.24 13.04
CA GLN A 226 -0.76 -3.03 11.61
C GLN A 226 -1.20 -4.31 10.88
N PRO A 227 -2.25 -4.26 10.05
CA PRO A 227 -2.77 -5.45 9.37
C PRO A 227 -1.70 -6.15 8.54
N GLN A 228 -1.49 -7.44 8.80
CA GLN A 228 -0.62 -8.28 7.97
C GLN A 228 -1.44 -8.94 6.86
N THR A 229 -0.88 -8.94 5.65
CA THR A 229 -1.47 -9.64 4.50
C THR A 229 -1.55 -11.13 4.78
N LYS A 230 -2.71 -11.73 4.47
CA LYS A 230 -2.90 -13.17 4.58
C LYS A 230 -1.92 -13.90 3.65
N ALA A 231 -1.24 -14.92 4.15
CA ALA A 231 -0.36 -15.75 3.33
C ALA A 231 -1.17 -16.54 2.28
N ILE A 232 -2.37 -17.00 2.66
CA ILE A 232 -3.29 -17.72 1.78
C ILE A 232 -4.65 -17.02 1.80
N ALA A 233 -5.19 -16.68 0.63
CA ALA A 233 -6.46 -15.94 0.53
C ALA A 233 -7.67 -16.68 1.15
N THR A 234 -7.60 -18.01 1.27
CA THR A 234 -8.65 -18.84 1.87
C THR A 234 -8.48 -19.02 3.38
N GLU A 235 -7.48 -18.41 4.01
CA GLU A 235 -7.36 -18.43 5.47
C GLU A 235 -8.39 -17.49 6.11
N PRO A 236 -8.98 -17.89 7.26
CA PRO A 236 -9.87 -17.01 8.00
C PRO A 236 -9.10 -15.78 8.50
N THR A 237 -9.78 -14.63 8.53
CA THR A 237 -9.21 -13.43 9.15
C THR A 237 -8.88 -13.69 10.62
N ARG A 238 -7.73 -13.19 11.09
CA ARG A 238 -7.30 -13.27 12.49
C ARG A 238 -7.06 -11.86 12.99
N ALA A 239 -6.91 -11.69 14.31
CA ALA A 239 -6.65 -10.38 14.92
C ALA A 239 -5.42 -9.68 14.30
N ILE A 240 -4.38 -10.43 13.91
CA ILE A 240 -3.19 -9.88 13.23
C ILE A 240 -3.47 -9.31 11.82
N HIS A 241 -4.56 -9.73 11.17
CA HIS A 241 -4.91 -9.32 9.80
C HIS A 241 -5.83 -8.08 9.79
N VAL A 242 -6.18 -7.50 10.94
CA VAL A 242 -7.13 -6.38 11.04
C VAL A 242 -6.54 -5.22 11.85
N PRO A 243 -6.95 -3.97 11.58
CA PRO A 243 -6.45 -2.79 12.28
C PRO A 243 -7.21 -2.62 13.62
N ASP A 244 -7.08 -3.62 14.49
CA ASP A 244 -7.74 -3.64 15.79
C ASP A 244 -6.81 -3.16 16.90
N LEU A 245 -7.38 -2.90 18.09
CA LEU A 245 -6.64 -2.54 19.29
C LEU A 245 -5.69 -3.69 19.70
N LEU A 246 -4.49 -3.33 20.16
CA LEU A 246 -3.54 -4.31 20.69
C LEU A 246 -3.89 -4.67 22.14
N ASN A 247 -4.32 -5.91 22.35
CA ASN A 247 -4.65 -6.43 23.67
C ASN A 247 -3.40 -6.90 24.43
N ARG A 248 -3.39 -6.70 25.76
CA ARG A 248 -2.29 -7.15 26.63
C ARG A 248 -2.04 -8.66 26.52
N SER A 249 -3.08 -9.48 26.63
CA SER A 249 -2.93 -10.95 26.62
C SER A 249 -2.33 -11.48 25.31
N ALA A 250 -2.69 -10.87 24.18
CA ALA A 250 -2.22 -11.29 22.87
C ALA A 250 -0.70 -11.07 22.72
N LEU A 251 -0.21 -9.89 23.12
CA LEU A 251 1.23 -9.60 23.09
C LEU A 251 2.00 -10.38 24.15
N LEU A 252 1.43 -10.52 25.35
CA LEU A 252 2.03 -11.28 26.45
C LEU A 252 2.24 -12.74 26.04
N ASN A 253 1.24 -13.39 25.46
CA ASN A 253 1.33 -14.78 25.02
C ASN A 253 2.38 -14.96 23.91
N GLU A 254 2.46 -14.05 22.95
CA GLU A 254 3.47 -14.12 21.89
C GLU A 254 4.89 -13.94 22.45
N ILE A 255 5.10 -12.97 23.34
CA ILE A 255 6.41 -12.75 23.97
C ILE A 255 6.81 -13.96 24.82
N GLN A 256 5.88 -14.54 25.58
CA GLN A 256 6.14 -15.76 26.36
C GLN A 256 6.50 -16.95 25.47
N GLN A 257 5.82 -17.13 24.34
CA GLN A 257 6.15 -18.17 23.37
C GLN A 257 7.57 -17.97 22.80
N ARG A 258 7.92 -16.74 22.42
CA ARG A 258 9.28 -16.41 21.93
C ARG A 258 10.36 -16.68 22.97
N ARG A 259 10.09 -16.35 24.24
CA ARG A 259 11.00 -16.66 25.35
C ARG A 259 11.17 -18.17 25.53
N ALA A 260 10.08 -18.93 25.44
CA ALA A 260 10.12 -20.39 25.53
C ALA A 260 10.92 -21.02 24.37
N THR A 261 10.85 -20.44 23.16
CA THR A 261 11.61 -20.89 21.99
C THR A 261 12.99 -20.25 21.85
N ARG A 262 13.45 -19.47 22.86
CA ARG A 262 14.74 -18.75 22.85
C ARG A 262 14.95 -17.86 21.61
N GLY A 263 13.88 -17.18 21.20
CA GLY A 263 13.94 -16.21 20.09
C GLY A 263 13.84 -16.80 18.69
N LEU A 264 13.76 -18.12 18.57
CA LEU A 264 13.39 -18.75 17.31
C LEU A 264 11.93 -18.43 17.03
N SER A 265 11.69 -17.52 16.08
CA SER A 265 10.36 -17.18 15.58
C SER A 265 10.30 -17.39 14.07
N ASP A 266 9.17 -17.90 13.58
CA ASP A 266 8.94 -18.11 12.14
C ASP A 266 8.74 -16.80 11.35
N GLY A 267 9.09 -15.64 11.93
CA GLY A 267 8.82 -14.31 11.36
C GLY A 267 7.34 -13.92 11.31
N LYS A 268 6.45 -14.75 11.87
CA LYS A 268 5.00 -14.57 11.92
C LYS A 268 4.55 -14.08 13.30
N GLY A 269 3.52 -13.24 13.35
CA GLY A 269 2.97 -12.67 14.59
C GLY A 269 3.19 -11.17 14.71
N TYR A 270 2.80 -10.60 15.85
CA TYR A 270 2.87 -9.17 16.14
C TYR A 270 4.31 -8.64 16.20
N PHE A 271 5.30 -9.46 16.58
CA PHE A 271 6.72 -9.09 16.59
C PHE A 271 7.51 -9.78 15.45
N GLY A 272 6.82 -10.13 14.36
CA GLY A 272 7.40 -10.80 13.20
C GLY A 272 8.32 -9.91 12.37
N MET A 273 8.31 -10.09 11.05
CA MET A 273 9.11 -9.29 10.11
C MET A 273 8.82 -7.77 10.21
N LEU A 274 7.58 -7.40 10.54
CA LEU A 274 7.16 -6.03 10.82
C LEU A 274 6.57 -5.97 12.24
N PRO A 275 7.38 -5.61 13.25
CA PRO A 275 6.90 -5.50 14.61
C PRO A 275 5.87 -4.38 14.78
N VAL A 276 4.78 -4.66 15.51
CA VAL A 276 3.70 -3.69 15.77
C VAL A 276 4.12 -2.54 16.67
N LEU A 277 5.11 -2.78 17.53
CA LEU A 277 5.75 -1.76 18.33
C LEU A 277 7.25 -2.02 18.44
N GLN A 278 8.01 -0.94 18.52
CA GLN A 278 9.46 -0.96 18.71
C GLN A 278 9.84 0.18 19.66
N ILE A 279 10.82 -0.07 20.51
CA ILE A 279 11.34 0.92 21.46
C ILE A 279 12.85 1.00 21.25
N PHE A 280 13.34 2.23 21.08
CA PHE A 280 14.75 2.56 20.91
C PHE A 280 15.16 3.46 22.07
N VAL A 281 16.29 3.14 22.69
CA VAL A 281 16.80 3.85 23.87
C VAL A 281 18.20 4.38 23.54
N ASP A 282 18.47 5.62 23.92
CA ASP A 282 19.75 6.32 23.74
C ASP A 282 20.28 6.33 22.30
N GLY A 283 19.37 6.45 21.32
CA GLY A 283 19.72 6.56 19.90
C GLY A 283 20.27 5.27 19.27
N GLN A 284 20.06 4.12 19.92
CA GLN A 284 20.41 2.82 19.36
C GLN A 284 19.76 2.59 17.98
N THR A 285 20.52 2.01 17.05
CA THR A 285 20.01 1.66 15.72
C THR A 285 19.01 0.50 15.78
N ASP A 286 19.26 -0.44 16.68
CA ASP A 286 18.45 -1.63 16.83
C ASP A 286 17.40 -1.41 17.92
N ALA A 287 16.19 -1.89 17.66
CA ALA A 287 15.11 -1.86 18.65
C ALA A 287 15.42 -2.86 19.77
N LEU A 288 14.87 -2.60 20.97
CA LEU A 288 14.88 -3.58 22.04
C LEU A 288 14.28 -4.92 21.58
N SER A 289 14.95 -6.01 21.96
CA SER A 289 14.47 -7.35 21.63
C SER A 289 13.11 -7.59 22.27
N PRO A 290 12.11 -8.17 21.55
CA PRO A 290 10.78 -8.41 22.11
C PRO A 290 10.78 -9.22 23.42
N GLU A 291 11.78 -10.09 23.61
CA GLU A 291 11.95 -10.87 24.84
C GLU A 291 12.25 -10.02 26.08
N GLN A 292 12.88 -8.86 25.90
CA GLN A 292 13.23 -7.92 26.97
C GLN A 292 12.04 -7.03 27.39
N ILE A 293 10.92 -7.10 26.66
CA ILE A 293 9.71 -6.29 26.90
C ILE A 293 8.75 -7.08 27.80
N LEU A 294 8.38 -6.51 28.94
CA LEU A 294 7.33 -7.03 29.81
C LEU A 294 5.99 -6.37 29.45
N ILE A 295 4.97 -7.14 29.08
CA ILE A 295 3.62 -6.61 28.91
C ILE A 295 2.92 -6.60 30.27
N ALA A 296 2.51 -5.43 30.75
CA ALA A 296 1.88 -5.27 32.06
C ALA A 296 0.78 -4.20 32.03
N ASN A 297 -0.12 -4.26 33.01
CA ASN A 297 -1.11 -3.22 33.23
C ASN A 297 -0.48 -2.05 34.00
N LEU A 298 -0.39 -0.88 33.36
CA LEU A 298 0.22 0.35 33.91
C LEU A 298 -0.82 1.41 34.30
N ALA A 299 -2.10 1.04 34.43
CA ALA A 299 -3.15 1.98 34.81
C ALA A 299 -2.88 2.67 36.17
N GLY A 300 -2.34 1.91 37.12
CA GLY A 300 -2.11 2.38 38.49
C GLY A 300 -0.75 3.04 38.76
N TRP A 301 0.11 3.23 37.75
CA TRP A 301 1.50 3.69 37.93
C TRP A 301 1.66 5.06 38.62
N GLU A 302 0.60 5.87 38.68
CA GLU A 302 0.57 7.18 39.35
C GLU A 302 0.41 7.05 40.87
N ALA A 303 -0.15 5.92 41.34
CA ALA A 303 -0.35 5.69 42.75
C ALA A 303 1.00 5.38 43.45
N PRO A 304 1.26 5.97 44.64
CA PRO A 304 2.54 5.84 45.33
C PRO A 304 2.87 4.41 45.73
N ASP A 305 1.85 3.61 46.08
CA ASP A 305 1.99 2.21 46.51
C ASP A 305 1.85 1.21 45.35
N TRP A 306 1.74 1.69 44.11
CA TRP A 306 1.59 0.80 42.97
C TRP A 306 2.85 -0.01 42.72
N GLN A 307 2.65 -1.30 42.53
CA GLN A 307 3.70 -2.25 42.19
C GLN A 307 3.49 -2.76 40.78
N LEU A 308 4.58 -2.83 40.02
CA LEU A 308 4.56 -3.37 38.66
C LEU A 308 4.11 -4.84 38.69
N PRO A 309 2.97 -5.17 38.06
CA PRO A 309 2.50 -6.55 37.96
C PRO A 309 3.48 -7.38 37.11
N GLY A 310 3.81 -8.59 37.55
CA GLY A 310 4.69 -9.49 36.79
C GLY A 310 6.18 -9.15 36.86
N ALA A 311 6.59 -8.24 37.76
CA ALA A 311 8.00 -7.89 37.98
C ALA A 311 8.82 -8.97 38.70
N GLN A 312 8.16 -9.99 39.26
CA GLN A 312 8.85 -11.16 39.81
C GLN A 312 9.40 -11.95 38.62
N ALA A 313 10.72 -12.08 38.53
CA ALA A 313 11.40 -12.85 37.49
C ALA A 313 10.72 -14.21 37.36
N ASP A 314 10.30 -14.58 36.14
CA ASP A 314 9.80 -15.92 35.88
C ASP A 314 10.88 -16.90 36.31
N ALA A 315 10.64 -17.66 37.39
CA ALA A 315 11.59 -18.64 37.93
C ALA A 315 12.00 -19.71 36.90
N ALA A 316 11.23 -19.82 35.80
CA ALA A 316 11.48 -20.70 34.67
C ALA A 316 12.55 -20.19 33.68
N LEU A 317 12.92 -18.89 33.70
CA LEU A 317 13.86 -18.27 32.74
C LEU A 317 14.82 -17.29 33.44
N PRO A 318 15.83 -17.80 34.19
CA PRO A 318 16.70 -16.98 35.04
C PRO A 318 17.61 -15.98 34.30
N ASN A 319 17.69 -16.02 32.97
CA ASN A 319 18.64 -15.21 32.18
C ASN A 319 18.03 -14.02 31.42
N VAL A 320 16.70 -13.83 31.42
CA VAL A 320 16.08 -12.70 30.70
C VAL A 320 15.77 -11.58 31.67
N ARG A 321 16.55 -10.49 31.61
CA ARG A 321 16.28 -9.26 32.36
C ARG A 321 15.30 -8.40 31.55
N TYR A 322 14.17 -8.05 32.16
CA TYR A 322 13.22 -7.12 31.56
C TYR A 322 13.82 -5.72 31.54
N GLU A 323 13.88 -5.09 30.36
CA GLU A 323 14.40 -3.73 30.23
C GLU A 323 13.28 -2.68 30.29
N VAL A 324 12.11 -3.02 29.75
CA VAL A 324 10.96 -2.12 29.65
C VAL A 324 9.67 -2.87 29.95
N ALA A 325 8.75 -2.24 30.69
CA ALA A 325 7.37 -2.67 30.84
C ALA A 325 6.46 -1.81 29.97
N VAL A 326 5.56 -2.42 29.18
CA VAL A 326 4.69 -1.76 28.20
C VAL A 326 3.23 -2.11 28.47
N ASP A 327 2.37 -1.11 28.42
CA ASP A 327 0.92 -1.25 28.37
C ASP A 327 0.39 -0.80 27.00
N PRO A 328 0.06 -1.73 26.09
CA PRO A 328 -0.42 -1.40 24.75
C PRO A 328 -1.83 -0.78 24.73
N GLU A 329 -2.66 -1.01 25.76
CA GLU A 329 -4.04 -0.50 25.78
C GLU A 329 -4.09 0.96 26.26
N LEU A 330 -3.14 1.37 27.09
CA LEU A 330 -3.01 2.77 27.53
C LEU A 330 -1.95 3.56 26.75
N GLY A 331 -1.07 2.88 26.02
CA GLY A 331 0.05 3.52 25.33
C GLY A 331 1.08 4.09 26.30
N ARG A 332 1.30 3.39 27.42
CA ARG A 332 2.25 3.74 28.49
C ARG A 332 3.39 2.75 28.53
N PHE A 333 4.57 3.17 28.96
CA PHE A 333 5.68 2.25 29.25
C PHE A 333 6.64 2.80 30.32
N VAL A 334 7.31 1.90 31.02
CA VAL A 334 8.28 2.21 32.08
C VAL A 334 9.60 1.51 31.80
N ILE A 335 10.69 2.24 31.91
CA ILE A 335 12.05 1.70 31.77
C ILE A 335 12.52 1.19 33.13
N LEU A 336 12.93 -0.08 33.22
CA LEU A 336 13.16 -0.75 34.51
C LEU A 336 14.64 -0.79 34.89
N ASN A 337 15.44 -1.50 34.08
CA ASN A 337 16.81 -1.91 34.42
C ASN A 337 17.87 -1.09 33.67
N ARG A 338 17.59 0.18 33.39
CA ARG A 338 18.53 1.11 32.73
C ARG A 338 18.67 2.42 33.50
N PRO A 339 19.84 3.09 33.42
CA PRO A 339 19.96 4.48 33.86
C PRO A 339 18.98 5.36 33.08
N LEU A 340 18.66 6.54 33.63
CA LEU A 340 17.78 7.53 33.00
C LEU A 340 18.26 7.83 31.57
N PRO A 341 17.48 7.45 30.53
CA PRO A 341 17.93 7.62 29.16
C PRO A 341 17.78 9.07 28.72
N GLN A 342 18.70 9.52 27.85
CA GLN A 342 18.68 10.88 27.33
C GLN A 342 17.66 11.04 26.19
N ARG A 343 17.46 9.97 25.41
CA ARG A 343 16.56 9.96 24.25
C ARG A 343 15.85 8.63 24.17
N VAL A 344 14.53 8.69 24.08
CA VAL A 344 13.68 7.50 23.89
C VAL A 344 12.83 7.72 22.66
N GLU A 345 12.90 6.77 21.73
CA GLU A 345 12.09 6.78 20.52
C GLU A 345 11.25 5.52 20.45
N VAL A 346 10.06 5.65 19.87
CA VAL A 346 9.12 4.56 19.70
C VAL A 346 8.61 4.53 18.27
N SER A 347 8.45 3.31 17.74
CA SER A 347 7.64 3.07 16.56
C SER A 347 6.38 2.35 17.00
N TYR A 348 5.21 2.85 16.60
CA TYR A 348 3.91 2.27 16.94
C TYR A 348 2.87 2.72 15.91
N ALA A 349 1.68 2.12 15.91
CA ALA A 349 0.57 2.62 15.12
C ALA A 349 -0.58 3.14 16.00
N TYR A 350 -1.23 4.20 15.53
CA TYR A 350 -2.45 4.73 16.14
C TYR A 350 -3.64 4.57 15.20
N GLY A 351 -4.85 4.55 15.76
CA GLY A 351 -6.08 4.38 15.01
C GLY A 351 -6.73 5.70 14.65
N PHE A 352 -7.15 5.86 13.39
CA PHE A 352 -7.89 7.04 12.97
C PHE A 352 -8.85 6.74 11.81
N GLY A 353 -9.87 7.59 11.60
CA GLY A 353 -10.99 7.31 10.69
C GLY A 353 -10.72 7.55 9.20
N GLY A 354 -9.61 8.17 8.83
CA GLY A 354 -9.23 8.40 7.44
C GLY A 354 -8.08 9.38 7.24
N ASP A 355 -7.65 9.51 5.98
CA ASP A 355 -6.43 10.21 5.57
C ASP A 355 -6.56 11.74 5.63
N ILE A 356 -6.66 12.29 6.84
CA ILE A 356 -6.75 13.73 7.10
C ILE A 356 -5.67 14.20 8.09
N GLY A 357 -5.21 15.44 7.89
CA GLY A 357 -4.17 16.05 8.72
C GLY A 357 -2.73 15.66 8.35
N GLY A 358 -1.93 15.38 9.38
CA GLY A 358 -0.46 15.26 9.32
C GLY A 358 0.08 13.83 9.22
N GLY A 359 -0.73 12.84 8.81
CA GLY A 359 -0.37 11.41 8.96
C GLY A 359 0.59 10.84 7.90
N PRO A 360 0.99 9.56 8.06
CA PRO A 360 1.99 8.84 7.25
C PRO A 360 1.48 8.34 5.88
N TYR A 361 0.24 8.65 5.53
CA TYR A 361 -0.39 8.22 4.29
C TYR A 361 0.12 9.00 3.06
N ASN A 362 0.08 8.35 1.90
CA ASN A 362 0.55 8.92 0.65
C ASN A 362 -0.38 10.06 0.18
N ARG A 363 0.17 11.28 0.04
CA ARG A 363 -0.57 12.46 -0.42
C ARG A 363 -0.49 12.70 -1.93
N LEU A 364 0.32 11.92 -2.65
CA LEU A 364 0.59 12.15 -4.07
C LEU A 364 -0.63 11.87 -4.96
N TYR A 365 -1.53 10.97 -4.54
CA TYR A 365 -2.76 10.64 -5.29
C TYR A 365 -3.81 11.75 -5.27
N ASN A 366 -3.70 12.72 -4.36
CA ASN A 366 -4.63 13.85 -4.26
C ASN A 366 -4.15 15.10 -5.01
N ARG A 367 -3.02 15.03 -5.72
CA ARG A 367 -2.83 15.98 -6.81
C ARG A 367 -3.85 15.58 -7.88
N PRO A 368 -4.80 16.44 -8.29
CA PRO A 368 -5.37 16.26 -9.63
C PRO A 368 -4.15 16.07 -10.51
N ARG A 369 -4.03 14.93 -11.23
CA ARG A 369 -2.93 14.69 -12.19
C ARG A 369 -2.79 16.04 -12.88
N SER A 370 -1.75 16.78 -12.52
CA SER A 370 -1.61 18.18 -12.92
C SER A 370 -1.33 18.03 -14.38
N LYS A 371 -2.41 18.04 -15.18
CA LYS A 371 -2.54 17.62 -16.57
C LYS A 371 -1.15 17.47 -17.10
N ALA A 372 -0.59 16.24 -17.00
CA ALA A 372 0.85 16.00 -16.84
C ALA A 372 1.55 17.16 -17.49
N MET A 373 2.20 18.02 -16.70
CA MET A 373 3.09 19.00 -17.31
C MET A 373 4.15 18.10 -17.93
N ILE A 374 3.85 17.61 -19.15
CA ILE A 374 4.77 17.19 -20.17
C ILE A 374 5.82 18.26 -19.97
N PRO A 375 6.99 17.92 -19.42
CA PRO A 375 8.00 18.92 -19.11
C PRO A 375 8.11 19.66 -20.41
N SER A 376 7.63 20.92 -20.46
CA SER A 376 7.33 21.57 -21.74
C SER A 376 8.63 21.41 -22.50
N PRO A 377 8.70 20.53 -23.52
CA PRO A 377 9.99 20.18 -24.08
C PRO A 377 10.44 21.53 -24.58
N LYS A 378 11.58 22.03 -24.07
CA LYS A 378 12.10 23.35 -24.44
C LYS A 378 11.81 23.49 -25.91
N SER A 379 10.81 24.32 -26.25
CA SER A 379 10.23 24.28 -27.57
C SER A 379 11.32 24.82 -28.46
N VAL A 380 12.04 23.94 -29.15
CA VAL A 380 13.04 24.36 -30.12
C VAL A 380 12.21 24.90 -31.28
N LEU A 381 11.97 26.20 -31.20
CA LEU A 381 11.20 26.97 -32.14
C LEU A 381 12.17 27.31 -33.27
N TRP A 382 12.09 26.53 -34.34
CA TRP A 382 12.81 26.81 -35.57
C TRP A 382 11.94 27.74 -36.41
N THR A 383 12.45 28.93 -36.72
CA THR A 383 11.77 29.90 -37.60
C THR A 383 12.41 29.89 -38.99
N VAL A 384 11.61 29.58 -40.00
CA VAL A 384 12.03 29.57 -41.41
C VAL A 384 12.07 31.02 -41.91
N LYS A 385 13.27 31.55 -42.20
CA LYS A 385 13.42 32.97 -42.54
C LYS A 385 13.20 33.32 -44.02
N GLN A 386 13.21 32.39 -44.98
CA GLN A 386 13.44 32.83 -46.38
C GLN A 386 12.59 32.28 -47.54
N GLN A 387 11.65 31.35 -47.39
CA GLN A 387 10.68 31.07 -48.48
C GLN A 387 9.29 30.69 -47.95
N SER A 388 8.24 31.07 -48.68
CA SER A 388 6.87 30.75 -48.28
C SER A 388 6.67 29.23 -48.30
N LEU A 389 5.99 28.70 -47.28
CA LEU A 389 5.71 27.27 -47.13
C LEU A 389 5.07 26.64 -48.39
N GLN A 390 4.40 27.47 -49.19
CA GLN A 390 3.79 27.11 -50.46
C GLN A 390 4.81 26.79 -51.56
N SER A 391 5.93 27.51 -51.66
CA SER A 391 6.97 27.20 -52.66
C SER A 391 7.71 25.90 -52.32
N ALA A 392 7.90 25.62 -51.03
CA ALA A 392 8.50 24.35 -50.57
C ALA A 392 7.59 23.14 -50.86
N ILE A 393 6.27 23.30 -50.70
CA ILE A 393 5.28 22.26 -51.04
C ILE A 393 5.24 22.00 -52.55
N GLU A 394 5.22 23.04 -53.38
CA GLU A 394 5.23 22.89 -54.84
C GLU A 394 6.50 22.16 -55.34
N GLN A 395 7.64 22.47 -54.73
CA GLN A 395 8.91 21.83 -55.06
C GLN A 395 8.97 20.37 -54.56
N TRP A 396 8.38 20.07 -53.39
CA TRP A 396 8.24 18.71 -52.89
C TRP A 396 7.34 17.86 -53.80
N HIS A 397 6.22 18.41 -54.26
CA HIS A 397 5.34 17.75 -55.23
C HIS A 397 6.05 17.44 -56.55
N TYR A 398 6.84 18.38 -57.07
CA TYR A 398 7.66 18.14 -58.28
C TYR A 398 8.69 17.02 -58.07
N THR A 399 9.36 16.99 -56.91
CA THR A 399 10.30 15.90 -56.58
C THR A 399 9.58 14.55 -56.39
N THR A 400 8.41 14.52 -55.76
CA THR A 400 7.66 13.26 -55.59
C THR A 400 7.13 12.72 -56.91
N GLU A 401 6.62 13.58 -57.81
CA GLU A 401 6.19 13.18 -59.16
C GLU A 401 7.36 12.63 -60.00
N THR A 402 8.55 13.24 -59.93
CA THR A 402 9.74 12.74 -60.64
C THR A 402 10.20 11.38 -60.08
N TRP A 403 10.15 11.18 -58.77
CA TRP A 403 10.46 9.90 -58.13
C TRP A 403 9.41 8.82 -58.43
N GLU A 404 8.13 9.15 -58.47
CA GLU A 404 7.05 8.24 -58.85
C GLU A 404 7.14 7.83 -60.34
N ALA A 405 7.50 8.75 -61.22
CA ALA A 405 7.73 8.44 -62.63
C ALA A 405 8.96 7.53 -62.84
N CYS A 406 10.05 7.74 -62.09
CA CYS A 406 11.19 6.82 -62.06
C CYS A 406 10.82 5.44 -61.52
N ARG A 407 9.94 5.37 -60.51
CA ARG A 407 9.42 4.11 -59.93
C ARG A 407 8.50 3.35 -60.89
N ASN A 408 7.73 4.05 -61.72
CA ASN A 408 6.74 3.47 -62.63
C ASN A 408 7.29 3.19 -64.05
N HIS A 409 8.60 3.31 -64.27
CA HIS A 409 9.29 3.05 -65.55
C HIS A 409 8.75 3.83 -66.77
N THR A 410 8.12 4.99 -66.56
CA THR A 410 7.71 5.87 -67.65
C THR A 410 8.87 6.75 -68.10
N TYR A 411 9.16 6.74 -69.40
CA TYR A 411 10.35 7.37 -69.99
C TYR A 411 10.28 8.91 -69.85
N ILE A 412 11.08 9.50 -68.95
CA ILE A 412 11.30 10.95 -68.92
C ILE A 412 12.55 11.27 -69.76
N PRO A 413 12.46 12.15 -70.77
CA PRO A 413 13.63 12.59 -71.53
C PRO A 413 14.65 13.27 -70.61
N LEU A 414 15.92 12.82 -70.66
CA LEU A 414 17.02 13.32 -69.82
C LEU A 414 17.19 14.86 -69.88
N ALA A 415 16.79 15.49 -70.99
CA ALA A 415 16.81 16.95 -71.15
C ALA A 415 15.79 17.72 -70.28
N LYS A 416 14.80 17.04 -69.68
CA LYS A 416 13.82 17.62 -68.75
C LYS A 416 14.19 17.46 -67.27
N LEU A 417 15.24 16.69 -66.96
CA LEU A 417 15.80 16.59 -65.61
C LEU A 417 16.68 17.82 -65.34
N GLN A 418 16.06 18.97 -65.11
CA GLN A 418 16.74 20.02 -64.37
C GLN A 418 16.66 19.65 -62.90
N VAL A 419 17.76 19.16 -62.31
CA VAL A 419 17.86 19.03 -60.85
C VAL A 419 18.00 20.46 -60.33
N PRO A 420 16.96 21.07 -59.72
CA PRO A 420 17.14 22.38 -59.13
C PRO A 420 18.22 22.27 -58.06
N THR A 421 19.17 23.20 -58.05
CA THR A 421 20.03 23.40 -56.88
C THR A 421 19.12 23.61 -55.69
N LEU A 422 19.07 22.65 -54.77
CA LEU A 422 18.23 22.72 -53.57
C LEU A 422 18.53 24.05 -52.87
N PRO A 423 17.54 24.94 -52.68
CA PRO A 423 17.73 26.05 -51.77
C PRO A 423 17.96 25.46 -50.38
N TRP A 424 19.08 25.83 -49.76
CA TRP A 424 19.33 25.50 -48.36
C TRP A 424 18.34 26.29 -47.50
N ILE A 425 17.65 25.58 -46.62
CA ILE A 425 16.81 26.21 -45.60
C ILE A 425 17.69 26.37 -44.38
N ASP A 426 18.16 27.59 -44.11
CA ASP A 426 18.83 27.88 -42.86
C ASP A 426 17.81 27.85 -41.72
N LEU A 427 17.97 26.86 -40.85
CA LEU A 427 17.27 26.74 -39.58
C LEU A 427 18.22 27.30 -38.51
N GLU A 428 17.92 28.48 -37.98
CA GLU A 428 18.64 29.03 -36.83
C GLU A 428 17.84 28.79 -35.53
N PRO A 429 18.51 28.44 -34.42
CA PRO A 429 17.85 28.41 -33.12
C PRO A 429 17.50 29.83 -32.68
N GLU A 430 16.23 30.08 -32.32
CA GLU A 430 15.79 31.38 -31.81
C GLU A 430 16.44 31.65 -30.43
N VAL A 431 17.49 32.48 -30.40
CA VAL A 431 18.12 32.93 -29.15
C VAL A 431 17.20 33.98 -28.51
N ARG A 432 16.38 33.57 -27.53
CA ARG A 432 15.68 34.53 -26.69
C ARG A 432 16.71 35.33 -25.89
N SER A 433 16.97 36.56 -26.30
CA SER A 433 17.67 37.54 -25.48
C SER A 433 16.80 37.80 -24.24
N HIS A 434 17.27 37.33 -23.08
CA HIS A 434 16.71 37.73 -21.80
C HIS A 434 16.90 39.24 -21.64
N PHE A 435 15.78 39.98 -21.64
CA PHE A 435 15.62 41.22 -20.90
C PHE A 435 14.60 40.98 -19.79
#